data_AF-A0A9D9X9D0-F1
#
_entry.id   AF-A0A9D9X9D0-F1
#
_cell.length_a   1.000
_cell.length_b   1.000
_cell.length_c   1.000
_cell.angle_alpha   90.00
_cell.angle_beta   90.00
_cell.angle_gamma   90.00
#
_symmetry.space_group_name_H-M   'P 1'
#
loop_
_entity.id
_entity.type
_entity.pdbx_description
1 polymer ?
#
loop_
_entity_poly.entity_id
_entity_poly.type
_entity_poly.pdbx_seq_one_letter_code
_entity_poly.pdbx_strand_id
1 'polypeptide(L)' 'RAWGIRIDESLFLGGLNKSEFLRAYGADVFFDDQRLHCDSASEHVPTGHVPHGIANR' A
#
# COMPACT_ATOMS: atom_id res chain seq x y z
N ARG A 1 13.41 -10.66 -8.97
CA ARG A 1 12.88 -11.19 -10.25
C ARG A 1 12.34 -12.62 -10.16
N ALA A 2 12.65 -13.42 -9.13
CA ALA A 2 12.15 -14.79 -8.98
C ALA A 2 10.61 -14.93 -9.06
N TRP A 3 9.88 -13.86 -8.72
CA TRP A 3 8.41 -13.82 -8.73
C TRP A 3 7.81 -13.36 -10.07
N GLY A 4 8.62 -12.99 -11.06
CA GLY A 4 8.11 -12.55 -12.37
C GLY A 4 7.32 -11.22 -12.36
N ILE A 5 7.35 -10.46 -11.25
CA ILE A 5 6.64 -9.18 -11.13
C ILE A 5 7.40 -8.08 -11.87
N ARG A 6 6.71 -7.34 -12.75
CA ARG A 6 7.17 -6.07 -13.32
C ARG A 6 6.77 -4.95 -12.38
N ILE A 7 7.75 -4.11 -11.99
CA ILE A 7 7.51 -2.90 -11.20
C ILE A 7 7.58 -1.75 -12.18
N ASP A 8 6.51 -0.96 -12.26
CA ASP A 8 6.47 0.23 -13.10
C ASP A 8 7.12 1.42 -12.38
N GLU A 9 6.74 1.69 -11.12
CA GLU A 9 7.27 2.80 -10.31
C GLU A 9 7.46 2.43 -8.82
N SER A 10 8.35 3.16 -8.13
CA SER A 10 8.54 3.08 -6.69
C SER A 10 8.64 4.47 -6.09
N LEU A 11 7.87 4.73 -5.04
CA LEU A 11 7.74 6.07 -4.44
C LEU A 11 8.04 6.02 -2.93
N PHE A 12 8.78 7.02 -2.45
CA PHE A 12 9.06 7.19 -1.02
C PHE A 12 8.30 8.41 -0.52
N LEU A 13 7.28 8.18 0.32
CA LEU A 13 6.38 9.24 0.78
C LEU A 13 6.92 10.06 1.96
N GLY A 14 8.04 9.68 2.57
CA GLY A 14 8.70 10.49 3.61
C GLY A 14 7.83 10.79 4.85
N GLY A 15 6.82 9.96 5.14
CA GLY A 15 5.86 10.18 6.24
C GLY A 15 4.57 10.88 5.82
N LEU A 16 4.41 11.25 4.54
CA LEU A 16 3.12 11.71 4.02
C LEU A 16 2.05 10.62 4.15
N ASN A 17 0.81 11.07 4.30
CA ASN A 17 -0.33 10.18 4.38
C ASN A 17 -0.53 9.44 3.05
N LYS A 18 -0.59 8.10 3.12
CA LYS A 18 -0.78 7.24 1.94
C LYS A 18 -2.13 7.46 1.27
N SER A 19 -3.19 7.69 2.04
CA SER A 19 -4.57 7.77 1.55
C SER A 19 -4.79 8.97 0.62
N GLU A 20 -4.19 10.13 0.92
CA GLU A 20 -4.25 11.29 0.02
C GLU A 20 -3.49 11.03 -1.28
N PHE A 21 -2.31 10.40 -1.19
CA PHE A 21 -1.55 10.02 -2.37
C PHE A 21 -2.32 9.02 -3.24
N LEU A 22 -2.83 7.94 -2.65
CA LEU A 22 -3.56 6.88 -3.36
C LEU A 22 -4.80 7.43 -4.08
N ARG A 23 -5.52 8.36 -3.45
CA ARG A 23 -6.66 9.06 -4.05
C ARG A 23 -6.23 9.92 -5.24
N ALA A 24 -5.18 10.72 -5.10
CA ALA A 24 -4.68 11.58 -6.18
C ALA A 24 -4.06 10.79 -7.35
N TYR A 25 -3.40 9.67 -7.04
CA TYR A 25 -2.85 8.75 -8.02
C TYR A 25 -3.94 7.99 -8.78
N GLY A 26 -5.13 7.85 -8.19
CA GLY A 26 -6.23 7.08 -8.79
C GLY A 26 -5.99 5.58 -8.72
N ALA A 27 -5.50 5.09 -7.59
CA ALA A 27 -5.20 3.66 -7.43
C ALA A 27 -6.47 2.81 -7.50
N ASP A 28 -6.42 1.70 -8.25
CA ASP A 28 -7.51 0.73 -8.34
C ASP A 28 -7.58 -0.20 -7.12
N VAL A 29 -6.41 -0.55 -6.55
CA VAL A 29 -6.29 -1.44 -5.39
C VAL A 29 -5.05 -1.10 -4.57
N PHE A 30 -5.17 -1.25 -3.25
CA PHE A 30 -4.07 -1.03 -2.31
C PHE A 30 -3.90 -2.22 -1.36
N PHE A 31 -2.66 -2.64 -1.11
CA PHE A 31 -2.30 -3.68 -0.16
C PHE A 31 -1.23 -3.17 0.80
N ASP A 32 -1.46 -3.37 2.10
CA ASP A 32 -0.50 -3.00 3.15
C ASP A 32 -0.56 -4.02 4.29
N ASP A 33 0.53 -4.16 5.01
CA ASP A 33 0.58 -5.02 6.18
C ASP A 33 0.14 -4.29 7.45
N GLN A 34 0.14 -2.96 7.52
CA GLN A 34 -0.30 -2.26 8.71
C GLN A 34 -1.78 -1.92 8.66
N ARG A 35 -2.51 -2.36 9.69
CA ARG A 35 -3.96 -2.15 9.77
C ARG A 35 -4.35 -0.67 9.75
N LEU A 36 -3.57 0.18 10.42
CA LEU A 36 -3.79 1.63 10.43
C LEU A 36 -3.73 2.25 9.02
N HIS A 37 -2.81 1.80 8.16
CA HIS A 37 -2.77 2.26 6.78
C HIS A 37 -3.99 1.76 5.99
N CYS A 38 -4.38 0.50 6.22
CA CYS A 38 -5.50 -0.09 5.53
C CYS A 38 -6.82 0.60 5.87
N ASP A 39 -7.07 0.85 7.15
CA ASP A 39 -8.29 1.49 7.62
C ASP A 39 -8.46 2.87 6.97
N SER A 40 -7.40 3.69 6.95
CA SER A 40 -7.45 5.02 6.33
C SER A 40 -7.56 4.98 4.79
N ALA A 41 -6.88 4.05 4.12
CA ALA A 41 -6.93 3.95 2.66
C ALA A 41 -8.27 3.40 2.15
N SER A 42 -8.93 2.55 2.95
CA SER A 42 -10.21 1.91 2.59
C SER A 42 -11.36 2.88 2.38
N GLU A 43 -11.26 4.11 2.90
CA GLU A 43 -12.21 5.19 2.67
C GLU A 43 -12.17 5.73 1.22
N HIS A 44 -11.13 5.44 0.46
CA HIS A 44 -10.89 6.01 -0.87
C HIS A 44 -10.59 4.97 -1.95
N VAL A 45 -9.95 3.86 -1.58
CA VAL A 45 -9.46 2.84 -2.52
C VAL A 45 -9.78 1.44 -1.98
N PRO A 46 -10.23 0.49 -2.82
CA PRO A 46 -10.33 -0.91 -2.45
C PRO A 46 -9.03 -1.42 -1.81
N THR A 47 -9.11 -1.81 -0.54
CA THR A 47 -7.92 -2.06 0.28
C THR A 47 -7.92 -3.47 0.87
N GLY A 48 -6.80 -4.18 0.72
CA GLY A 48 -6.57 -5.50 1.30
C GLY A 48 -5.49 -5.47 2.38
N HIS A 49 -5.88 -5.79 3.62
CA HIS A 49 -4.91 -5.99 4.70
C HIS A 49 -4.18 -7.32 4.52
N VAL A 50 -2.85 -7.27 4.46
CA VAL A 50 -2.01 -8.46 4.39
C VAL A 50 -1.55 -8.81 5.81
N PRO A 51 -1.96 -9.96 6.38
CA PRO A 51 -1.48 -10.38 7.70
C PRO A 51 0.05 -10.43 7.69
N HIS A 52 0.66 -9.75 8.65
CA HIS A 52 2.11 -9.60 8.71
C HIS A 52 2.68 -11.01 8.90
N GLY A 53 3.57 -11.41 7.99
CA GLY A 53 4.20 -12.72 8.03
C GLY A 53 5.32 -12.76 9.07
N ILE A 54 6.51 -13.16 8.64
CA ILE A 54 7.69 -13.14 9.51
C ILE A 54 8.16 -11.69 9.66
N ALA A 55 8.13 -11.17 10.89
CA ALA A 55 8.73 -9.88 11.21
C ALA A 55 10.25 -9.94 10.97
N ASN A 56 10.78 -9.01 10.19
CA ASN A 56 12.23 -8.87 10.03
C ASN A 56 12.84 -8.49 11.40
N ARG A 57 13.87 -9.22 11.82
CA ARG A 57 14.72 -8.86 12.96
C ARG A 57 15.86 -7.98 12.52
#